data_AF-A0A0F3QK08-F1
#
_entry.id   AF-A0A0F3QK08-F1
#
_cell.length_a   1.000
_cell.length_b   1.000
_cell.length_c   1.000
_cell.angle_alpha   90.00
_cell.angle_beta   90.00
_cell.angle_gamma   90.00
#
_symmetry.space_group_name_H-M   'P 1'
#
loop_
_entity.id
_entity.type
_entity.pdbx_description
1 polymer ?
#
loop_
_entity_poly.entity_id
_entity_poly.type
_entity_poly.pdbx_seq_one_letter_code
_entity_poly.pdbx_strand_id
1 'polypeptide(L)' 'MFLSNPRHPSLNTHKYKSIKGNNGEEIFEAYAENNTPAAYRIFWHYGPKKDNITILTITAHP' A
#
# COMPACT_ATOMS: atom_id res chain seq x y z
N MET A 1 -11.51 6.41 -11.62
CA MET A 1 -12.28 5.23 -12.07
C MET A 1 -11.32 4.07 -12.22
N PHE A 2 -11.30 3.13 -11.26
CA PHE A 2 -10.82 1.72 -11.24
C PHE A 2 -10.96 1.29 -9.77
N LEU A 3 -11.61 0.22 -9.31
CA LEU A 3 -12.39 -0.85 -9.89
C LEU A 3 -13.47 -1.23 -8.84
N SER A 4 -14.66 -1.52 -9.33
CA SER A 4 -15.83 -1.96 -8.58
C SER A 4 -15.69 -3.42 -8.13
N ASN A 5 -15.76 -3.63 -6.81
CA ASN A 5 -16.14 -4.86 -6.08
C ASN A 5 -15.45 -6.19 -6.48
N PRO A 6 -14.37 -6.58 -5.78
CA PRO A 6 -14.12 -7.97 -5.46
C PRO A 6 -14.90 -8.32 -4.18
N ARG A 7 -15.51 -9.50 -4.12
CA ARG A 7 -16.21 -10.02 -2.92
C ARG A 7 -15.36 -9.98 -1.62
N HIS A 8 -14.06 -9.73 -1.76
CA HIS A 8 -13.16 -9.24 -0.74
C HIS A 8 -12.74 -7.82 -1.12
N PRO A 9 -13.05 -6.79 -0.32
CA PRO A 9 -12.60 -5.45 -0.64
C PRO A 9 -11.05 -5.49 -0.70
N SER A 10 -10.48 -5.06 -1.82
CA SER A 10 -9.03 -4.95 -1.99
C SER A 10 -8.47 -4.04 -0.91
N LEU A 11 -7.20 -4.25 -0.50
CA LEU A 11 -6.52 -3.33 0.41
C LEU A 11 -6.74 -1.89 -0.06
N ASN A 12 -7.33 -1.05 0.78
CA ASN A 12 -7.59 0.34 0.44
C ASN A 12 -6.22 1.01 0.27
N THR A 13 -5.84 1.26 -0.99
CA THR A 13 -4.48 1.66 -1.34
C THR A 13 -4.52 3.03 -1.99
N HIS A 14 -3.65 3.92 -1.53
CA HIS A 14 -3.44 5.22 -2.16
C HIS A 14 -1.95 5.53 -2.28
N LYS A 15 -1.62 6.34 -3.28
CA LYS A 15 -0.26 6.82 -3.47
C LYS A 15 0.13 7.75 -2.32
N TYR A 16 1.23 7.44 -1.66
CA TYR A 16 1.78 8.25 -0.60
C TYR A 16 2.72 9.31 -1.18
N LYS A 17 2.29 10.57 -1.13
CA LYS A 17 2.90 11.66 -1.92
C LYS A 17 4.18 12.25 -1.31
N SER A 18 4.42 12.04 -0.01
CA SER A 18 5.48 12.74 0.72
C SER A 18 6.85 12.06 0.64
N ILE A 19 6.91 10.78 0.24
CA ILE A 19 8.16 10.02 0.12
C ILE A 19 8.21 9.28 -1.22
N LYS A 20 9.43 9.11 -1.72
CA LYS A 20 9.76 8.26 -2.86
C LYS A 20 10.73 7.18 -2.39
N GLY A 21 10.73 6.04 -3.08
CA GLY A 21 11.74 5.01 -2.88
C GLY A 21 13.13 5.54 -3.23
N ASN A 22 14.17 4.81 -2.80
CA ASN A 22 15.56 5.23 -2.94
C ASN A 22 15.98 5.45 -4.40
N ASN A 23 15.28 4.84 -5.37
CA ASN A 23 15.53 5.04 -6.80
C ASN A 23 14.40 5.82 -7.49
N GLY A 24 13.57 6.52 -6.71
CA GLY A 24 12.46 7.34 -7.20
C GLY A 24 11.15 6.58 -7.36
N GLU A 25 11.03 5.37 -6.81
CA GLU A 25 9.81 4.56 -6.87
C GLU A 25 8.64 5.27 -6.19
N GLU A 26 7.44 5.09 -6.74
CA GLU A 26 6.22 5.58 -6.12
C GLU A 26 5.85 4.68 -4.95
N ILE A 27 5.68 5.28 -3.77
CA ILE A 27 5.28 4.57 -2.57
C ILE A 27 3.76 4.62 -2.42
N PHE A 28 3.19 3.50 -1.99
CA PHE A 28 1.76 3.32 -1.73
C PHE A 28 1.54 2.99 -0.26
N GLU A 29 0.50 3.59 0.32
CA GLU A 29 -0.01 3.23 1.65
C GLU A 29 -1.27 2.38 1.47
N ALA A 30 -1.29 1.21 2.10
CA ALA A 30 -2.41 0.29 2.13
C ALA A 30 -2.88 0.01 3.56
N TYR A 31 -4.20 0.02 3.77
CA TYR A 31 -4.82 -0.39 5.04
C TYR A 31 -4.94 -1.92 5.06
N ALA A 32 -4.35 -2.57 6.08
CA ALA A 32 -4.37 -4.03 6.21
C ALA A 32 -5.77 -4.60 6.49
N GLU A 33 -6.68 -3.79 7.05
CA GLU A 33 -8.04 -4.19 7.41
C GLU A 33 -9.08 -3.26 6.76
N ASN A 34 -10.13 -3.85 6.19
CA ASN A 34 -11.09 -3.11 5.35
C ASN A 34 -12.36 -2.65 6.09
N ASN A 35 -12.58 -3.10 7.34
CA ASN A 35 -13.76 -2.73 8.14
C ASN A 35 -13.39 -2.19 9.54
N THR A 36 -12.10 -2.04 9.82
CA THR A 36 -11.58 -1.49 11.08
C THR A 36 -10.29 -0.75 10.73
N PRO A 37 -10.32 0.57 10.44
CA PRO A 37 -9.20 1.29 9.84
C PRO A 37 -7.90 1.41 10.66
N ALA A 38 -7.67 0.64 11.73
CA ALA A 38 -6.76 1.06 12.78
C ALA A 38 -5.77 0.02 13.32
N ALA A 39 -5.65 -1.19 12.76
CA ALA A 39 -4.61 -2.10 13.25
C ALA A 39 -3.25 -1.80 12.61
N TYR A 40 -3.16 -1.79 11.28
CA TYR A 40 -1.87 -1.66 10.57
C TYR A 40 -1.95 -0.91 9.24
N ARG A 41 -0.90 -0.15 8.96
CA ARG A 41 -0.60 0.45 7.66
C ARG A 41 0.59 -0.27 7.02
N ILE A 42 0.48 -0.57 5.74
CA ILE A 42 1.53 -1.20 4.93
C ILE A 42 2.00 -0.16 3.91
N PHE A 43 3.30 0.15 3.94
CA PHE A 43 3.94 0.96 2.90
C PHE A 43 4.67 0.04 1.94
N TRP A 44 4.42 0.20 0.64
CA TRP A 44 4.97 -0.68 -0.39
C TRP A 44 5.25 0.05 -1.71
N HIS A 45 6.07 -0.54 -2.59
CA HIS A 45 6.28 -0.07 -3.98
C HIS A 45 6.49 -1.24 -4.95
N TYR A 46 6.34 -1.00 -6.25
CA TYR A 46 6.73 -1.96 -7.28
C TYR A 46 8.25 -1.99 -7.49
N GLY A 47 8.79 -3.17 -7.76
CA GLY A 47 10.24 -3.38 -7.89
C GLY A 47 10.86 -4.05 -6.66
N PRO A 48 12.20 -4.12 -6.57
CA PRO A 48 13.15 -3.51 -7.50
C PRO A 48 13.32 -4.28 -8.82
N LYS A 49 12.91 -5.56 -8.87
CA LYS A 49 12.90 -6.35 -10.11
C LYS A 49 11.49 -6.35 -10.72
N LYS A 50 11.42 -6.72 -11.99
CA LYS A 50 10.14 -6.93 -12.67
C LYS A 50 9.29 -7.93 -11.89
N ASP A 51 7.99 -7.65 -11.79
CA ASP A 51 6.99 -8.49 -11.12
C ASP A 51 7.23 -8.66 -9.60
N ASN A 52 7.94 -7.72 -8.96
CA ASN A 52 8.10 -7.69 -7.50
C ASN A 52 7.25 -6.59 -6.87
N ILE A 53 6.76 -6.88 -5.67
CA ILE A 53 6.20 -5.92 -4.73
C ILE A 53 7.14 -5.91 -3.52
N THR A 54 7.69 -4.74 -3.20
CA THR A 54 8.54 -4.56 -2.02
C THR A 54 7.72 -3.93 -0.90
N ILE A 55 7.69 -4.58 0.26
CA ILE A 55 7.15 -4.01 1.49
C ILE A 55 8.26 -3.23 2.19
N LEU A 56 8.08 -1.93 2.40
CA LEU A 56 9.05 -1.11 3.11
C LEU A 56 8.86 -1.22 4.63
N THR A 57 7.61 -1.12 5.09
CA THR A 57 7.30 -1.22 6.52
C THR A 57 5.83 -1.59 6.75
N ILE A 58 5.59 -2.23 7.90
CA ILE A 58 4.26 -2.50 8.45
C ILE A 58 4.27 -1.88 9.84
N THR A 59 3.42 -0.88 10.05
CA THR A 59 3.34 -0.16 11.33
C THR A 59 1.92 -0.21 11.85
N ALA A 60 1.76 -0.22 13.17
CA ALA A 60 0.46 0.00 13.76
C ALA A 60 -0.09 1.36 13.33
N HIS A 61 -1.40 1.48 13.13
CA HIS A 61 -2.01 2.80 13.06
C HIS A 61 -1.95 3.42 14.48
N PRO A 62 -1.65 4.73 14.62
CA PRO A 62 -1.73 5.40 15.91
C PRO A 62 -3.11 5.31 16.55
#